data_AF-A0A8S0FXH4-F1
#
_entry.id   AF-A0A8S0FXH4-F1
#
_cell.length_a   1.000
_cell.length_b   1.000
_cell.length_c   1.000
_cell.angle_alpha   90.00
_cell.angle_beta   90.00
_cell.angle_gamma   90.00
#
_symmetry.space_group_name_H-M   'P 1'
#
loop_
_entity.id
_entity.type
_entity.pdbx_description
1 polymer ?
#
loop_
_entity_poly.entity_id
_entity_poly.type
_entity_poly.pdbx_seq_one_letter_code
_entity_poly.pdbx_strand_id
1 'polypeptide(L)'
;MPLKLKVILVGERESLADFQEMEPELSEQAIYSEFEDTLQIVDAESVSQWCRWVTFTARHNHLPAPGADAWPVLIREAARYTGEQETLPLSPQWILRQCQEVASLCDGDTFSGEQLNLMLQQREWREGFLAERMQDELLAVARSFRSKS
;
A
#
# COMPACT_ATOMS: atom_id res chain seq x y z
N MET A 1 45.95 -0.65 4.13
CA MET A 1 45.33 -1.86 3.52
C MET A 1 44.24 -1.40 2.57
N PRO A 2 44.13 -1.90 1.33
CA PRO A 2 43.05 -1.51 0.43
C PRO A 2 41.71 -2.12 0.88
N LEU A 3 40.67 -1.30 0.99
CA LEU A 3 39.30 -1.74 1.27
C LEU A 3 38.62 -2.25 -0.01
N LYS A 4 37.96 -3.40 0.07
CA LYS A 4 37.14 -3.98 -1.00
C LYS A 4 35.69 -3.97 -0.54
N LEU A 5 34.92 -2.99 -1.01
CA LEU A 5 33.53 -2.76 -0.62
C LEU A 5 32.64 -2.56 -1.85
N LYS A 6 31.36 -2.91 -1.70
CA LYS A 6 30.28 -2.48 -2.59
C LYS A 6 29.33 -1.62 -1.77
N VAL A 7 29.12 -0.38 -2.20
CA VAL A 7 28.23 0.58 -1.51
C VAL A 7 26.89 0.62 -2.25
N ILE A 8 25.80 0.62 -1.51
CA ILE A 8 24.45 0.82 -2.02
C ILE A 8 23.86 1.99 -1.24
N LEU A 9 23.59 3.09 -1.93
CA LEU A 9 22.95 4.27 -1.36
C LEU A 9 21.46 4.21 -1.69
N VAL A 10 20.61 4.41 -0.69
CA VAL A 10 19.15 4.43 -0.83
C VAL A 10 18.65 5.68 -0.15
N GLY A 11 17.79 6.42 -0.83
CA GLY A 11 17.20 7.66 -0.33
C GLY A 11 16.05 8.10 -1.21
N GLU A 12 15.36 9.14 -0.75
CA GLU A 12 14.35 9.81 -1.56
C GLU A 12 15.00 10.58 -2.72
N ARG A 13 14.22 10.87 -3.76
CA ARG A 13 14.72 11.53 -4.97
C ARG A 13 15.42 12.85 -4.66
N GLU A 14 14.87 13.65 -3.74
CA GLU A 14 15.45 14.93 -3.32
C GLU A 14 16.82 14.73 -2.66
N SER A 15 16.93 13.82 -1.69
CA SER A 15 18.20 13.55 -1.01
C SER A 15 19.28 12.98 -1.95
N LEU A 16 18.88 12.19 -2.96
CA LEU A 16 19.81 11.68 -3.96
C LEU A 16 20.25 12.76 -4.96
N ALA A 17 19.37 13.72 -5.27
CA ALA A 17 19.73 14.88 -6.08
C ALA A 17 20.73 15.79 -5.33
N ASP A 18 20.49 16.06 -4.05
CA ASP A 18 21.42 16.81 -3.19
C ASP A 18 22.80 16.12 -3.16
N PHE A 19 22.82 14.80 -3.03
CA PHE A 19 24.06 14.02 -3.07
C PHE A 19 24.80 14.15 -4.41
N GLN A 20 24.09 14.13 -5.54
CA GLN A 20 24.69 14.31 -6.87
C GLN A 20 25.32 15.70 -7.04
N GLU A 21 24.70 16.74 -6.47
CA GLU A 21 25.25 18.10 -6.49
C GLU A 21 26.47 18.25 -5.57
N MET A 22 26.40 17.68 -4.37
CA MET A 22 27.47 17.78 -3.37
C MET A 22 28.69 16.92 -3.71
N GLU A 23 28.49 15.72 -4.26
CA GLU A 23 29.54 14.71 -4.52
C GLU A 23 29.49 14.17 -5.96
N PRO A 24 29.70 15.03 -6.97
CA PRO A 24 29.54 14.67 -8.37
C PRO A 24 30.46 13.51 -8.78
N GLU A 25 31.71 13.51 -8.32
CA GLU A 25 32.71 12.48 -8.65
C GLU A 25 32.32 11.08 -8.18
N LEU A 26 31.62 10.97 -7.04
CA LEU A 26 31.11 9.71 -6.52
C LEU A 26 29.86 9.27 -7.27
N SER A 27 28.99 10.23 -7.62
CA SER A 27 27.78 9.95 -8.37
C SER A 27 28.04 9.48 -9.80
N GLU A 28 29.06 10.01 -10.47
CA GLU A 28 29.46 9.60 -11.83
C GLU A 28 29.94 8.14 -11.89
N GLN A 29 30.41 7.60 -10.76
CA GLN A 29 30.84 6.21 -10.64
C GLN A 29 29.71 5.27 -10.22
N ALA A 30 28.55 5.80 -9.84
CA ALA A 30 27.43 5.01 -9.36
C ALA A 30 26.56 4.47 -10.51
N ILE A 31 25.93 3.32 -10.26
CA ILE A 31 24.82 2.84 -11.10
C ILE A 31 23.53 3.34 -10.44
N TYR A 32 22.82 4.23 -11.12
CA TYR A 32 21.54 4.78 -10.66
C TYR A 32 20.37 3.87 -11.06
N SER A 33 19.42 3.71 -10.14
CA SER A 33 18.14 3.05 -10.39
C SER A 33 17.08 3.62 -9.46
N GLU A 34 15.84 3.66 -9.93
CA GLU A 34 14.67 4.02 -9.12
C GLU A 34 13.81 2.78 -8.84
N PHE A 35 12.95 2.88 -7.82
CA PHE A 35 11.87 1.94 -7.60
C PHE A 35 10.58 2.52 -8.16
N GLU A 36 9.81 1.67 -8.83
CA GLU A 36 8.45 2.02 -9.23
C GLU A 36 7.50 1.76 -8.06
N ASP A 37 6.58 2.70 -7.83
CA ASP A 37 5.54 2.55 -6.80
C ASP A 37 4.31 1.80 -7.31
N THR A 38 4.17 1.67 -8.64
CA THR A 38 3.03 1.05 -9.29
C THR A 38 3.43 0.16 -10.47
N LEU A 39 2.53 -0.75 -10.84
CA LEU A 39 2.62 -1.61 -12.01
C LEU A 39 1.45 -1.29 -12.94
N GLN A 40 1.75 -0.98 -14.20
CA GLN A 40 0.74 -0.84 -15.24
C GLN A 40 0.31 -2.21 -15.78
N ILE A 41 -0.99 -2.42 -15.91
CA ILE A 41 -1.58 -3.63 -16.48
C ILE A 41 -1.52 -3.51 -18.00
N VAL A 42 -0.51 -4.12 -18.62
CA VAL A 42 -0.41 -4.16 -20.09
C VAL A 42 -0.90 -5.48 -20.68
N ASP A 43 -0.82 -6.56 -19.91
CA ASP A 43 -1.23 -7.90 -20.30
C ASP A 43 -1.49 -8.81 -19.09
N ALA A 44 -1.83 -10.07 -19.37
CA ALA A 44 -2.04 -11.08 -18.34
C ALA A 44 -0.78 -11.40 -17.52
N GLU A 45 0.42 -11.20 -18.09
CA GLU A 45 1.67 -11.46 -17.37
C GLU A 45 1.93 -10.39 -16.31
N SER A 46 1.56 -9.14 -16.57
CA SER A 46 1.63 -8.06 -15.57
C SER A 46 0.77 -8.38 -14.35
N VAL A 47 -0.47 -8.84 -14.57
CA VAL A 47 -1.36 -9.27 -13.49
C VAL A 47 -0.78 -10.48 -12.75
N SER A 48 -0.25 -11.46 -13.49
CA SER A 48 0.39 -12.65 -12.90
C SER A 48 1.59 -12.28 -12.03
N GLN A 49 2.45 -11.35 -12.48
CA GLN A 49 3.57 -10.84 -11.72
C GLN A 49 3.13 -10.16 -10.43
N TRP A 50 2.08 -9.33 -10.51
CA TRP A 50 1.53 -8.68 -9.34
C TRP A 50 0.94 -9.67 -8.34
N CYS A 51 0.19 -10.67 -8.79
CA CYS A 51 -0.33 -11.74 -7.93
C CYS A 51 0.81 -12.52 -7.24
N ARG A 52 1.91 -12.78 -7.95
CA ARG A 52 3.12 -13.41 -7.37
C ARG A 52 3.76 -12.51 -6.33
N TRP A 53 3.87 -11.21 -6.59
CA TRP A 53 4.42 -10.23 -5.65
C TRP A 53 3.59 -10.14 -4.36
N VAL A 54 2.27 -10.04 -4.47
CA VAL A 54 1.34 -10.04 -3.33
C VAL A 54 1.48 -11.34 -2.52
N THR A 55 1.46 -12.48 -3.21
CA THR A 55 1.58 -13.81 -2.56
C THR A 55 2.91 -13.95 -1.84
N PHE A 56 4.01 -13.52 -2.47
CA PHE A 56 5.34 -13.53 -1.86
C PHE A 56 5.38 -12.63 -0.61
N THR A 57 4.89 -11.39 -0.73
CA THR A 57 4.87 -10.41 0.36
C THR A 57 4.09 -10.93 1.57
N ALA A 58 2.90 -11.51 1.35
CA ALA A 58 2.09 -12.08 2.41
C ALA A 58 2.80 -13.26 3.09
N ARG A 59 3.26 -14.25 2.32
CA ARG A 59 3.90 -15.46 2.85
C ARG A 59 5.22 -15.19 3.55
N HIS A 60 6.03 -14.28 3.00
CA HIS A 60 7.29 -13.86 3.61
C HIS A 60 7.07 -13.24 5.00
N ASN A 61 5.91 -12.64 5.24
CA ASN A 61 5.53 -12.05 6.52
C ASN A 61 4.60 -12.93 7.36
N HIS A 62 4.46 -14.21 7.03
CA HIS A 62 3.60 -15.17 7.74
C HIS A 62 2.12 -14.75 7.83
N LEU A 63 1.61 -14.11 6.77
CA LEU A 63 0.22 -13.71 6.64
C LEU A 63 -0.52 -14.58 5.61
N PRO A 64 -1.86 -14.70 5.71
CA PRO A 64 -2.62 -15.43 4.73
C PRO A 64 -2.53 -14.77 3.36
N ALA A 65 -2.34 -15.58 2.32
CA ALA A 65 -2.31 -15.13 0.93
C ALA A 65 -3.72 -15.13 0.31
N PRO A 66 -3.97 -14.35 -0.75
CA PRO A 66 -5.27 -14.37 -1.42
C PRO A 66 -5.58 -15.74 -2.02
N GLY A 67 -6.77 -16.26 -1.75
CA GLY A 67 -7.36 -17.41 -2.45
C GLY A 67 -7.75 -17.05 -3.88
N ALA A 68 -8.06 -18.06 -4.70
CA ALA A 68 -8.39 -17.87 -6.12
C ALA A 68 -9.56 -16.90 -6.35
N ASP A 69 -10.54 -16.90 -5.44
CA ASP A 69 -11.74 -16.06 -5.48
C ASP A 69 -11.51 -14.65 -4.87
N ALA A 70 -10.38 -14.42 -4.20
CA ALA A 70 -10.06 -13.13 -3.59
C ALA A 70 -9.42 -12.13 -4.56
N TRP A 71 -8.76 -12.61 -5.62
CA TRP A 71 -8.05 -11.75 -6.58
C TRP A 71 -8.92 -10.66 -7.23
N PRO A 72 -10.15 -10.93 -7.72
CA PRO A 72 -10.97 -9.88 -8.32
C PRO A 72 -11.33 -8.75 -7.33
N VAL A 73 -11.48 -9.08 -6.05
CA VAL A 73 -11.77 -8.11 -4.99
C VAL A 73 -10.52 -7.27 -4.69
N LEU A 74 -9.37 -7.94 -4.54
CA LEU A 74 -8.11 -7.27 -4.21
C LEU A 74 -7.61 -6.38 -5.35
N ILE A 75 -7.76 -6.80 -6.61
CA ILE A 75 -7.41 -6.01 -7.80
C ILE A 75 -8.28 -4.75 -7.88
N ARG A 76 -9.57 -4.86 -7.56
CA ARG A 76 -10.47 -3.70 -7.53
C ARG A 76 -10.08 -2.71 -6.44
N GLU A 77 -9.71 -3.21 -5.26
CA GLU A 77 -9.23 -2.37 -4.16
C GLU A 77 -7.88 -1.71 -4.49
N ALA A 78 -6.99 -2.42 -5.17
CA ALA A 78 -5.73 -1.89 -5.69
C ALA A 78 -5.95 -0.72 -6.67
N ALA A 79 -6.82 -0.92 -7.68
CA ALA A 79 -7.17 0.13 -8.64
C ALA A 79 -7.86 1.33 -7.96
N ARG A 80 -8.67 1.09 -6.92
CA ARG A 80 -9.27 2.16 -6.11
C ARG A 80 -8.21 2.95 -5.35
N TYR A 81 -7.21 2.27 -4.79
CA TYR A 81 -6.13 2.90 -4.05
C TYR A 81 -5.22 3.77 -4.94
N THR A 82 -4.91 3.31 -6.15
CA THR A 82 -4.12 4.08 -7.12
C THR A 82 -4.93 5.18 -7.80
N GLY A 83 -6.26 5.04 -7.84
CA GLY A 83 -7.16 5.94 -8.56
C GLY A 83 -7.22 5.65 -10.07
N GLU A 84 -6.51 4.62 -10.54
CA GLU A 84 -6.38 4.28 -11.96
C GLU A 84 -6.74 2.81 -12.19
N GLN A 85 -7.64 2.57 -13.15
CA GLN A 85 -8.21 1.23 -13.39
C GLN A 85 -7.16 0.18 -13.80
N GLU A 86 -6.13 0.61 -14.53
CA GLU A 86 -5.10 -0.26 -15.10
C GLU A 86 -3.80 -0.20 -14.30
N THR A 87 -3.83 0.27 -13.05
CA THR A 87 -2.62 0.50 -12.26
C THR A 87 -2.74 -0.15 -10.89
N LEU A 88 -1.75 -0.99 -10.55
CA LEU A 88 -1.71 -1.75 -9.30
C LEU A 88 -0.56 -1.25 -8.41
N PRO A 89 -0.74 -1.13 -7.09
CA PRO A 89 0.32 -0.66 -6.20
C PRO A 89 1.39 -1.74 -6.00
N LEU A 90 2.66 -1.35 -5.99
CA LEU A 90 3.79 -2.21 -5.64
C LEU A 90 4.19 -2.09 -4.16
N SER A 91 3.71 -1.05 -3.45
CA SER A 91 4.02 -0.79 -2.05
C SER A 91 3.78 -2.02 -1.15
N PRO A 92 4.84 -2.60 -0.53
CA PRO A 92 4.68 -3.70 0.41
C PRO A 92 3.81 -3.33 1.60
N GLN A 93 3.87 -2.07 2.04
CA GLN A 93 3.10 -1.60 3.20
C GLN A 93 1.59 -1.66 2.92
N TRP A 94 1.17 -1.26 1.72
CA TRP A 94 -0.24 -1.36 1.34
C TRP A 94 -0.71 -2.82 1.28
N ILE A 95 0.10 -3.71 0.68
CA ILE A 95 -0.18 -5.14 0.57
C ILE A 95 -0.31 -5.76 1.97
N LEU A 96 0.69 -5.52 2.82
CA LEU A 96 0.72 -6.05 4.19
C LEU A 96 -0.47 -5.58 5.00
N ARG A 97 -0.89 -4.31 4.86
CA ARG A 97 -2.11 -3.82 5.53
C ARG A 97 -3.34 -4.66 5.16
N GLN A 98 -3.54 -4.97 3.87
CA GLN A 98 -4.69 -5.80 3.46
C GLN A 98 -4.63 -7.20 4.08
N CYS A 99 -3.47 -7.85 4.00
CA CYS A 99 -3.26 -9.20 4.51
C CYS A 99 -3.35 -9.26 6.05
N GLN A 100 -2.84 -8.26 6.76
CA GLN A 100 -2.90 -8.17 8.22
C GLN A 100 -4.33 -7.97 8.73
N GLU A 101 -5.08 -7.08 8.10
CA GLU A 101 -6.45 -6.80 8.55
C GLU A 101 -7.37 -8.02 8.31
N VAL A 102 -7.25 -8.69 7.16
CA VAL A 102 -8.07 -9.88 6.86
C VAL A 102 -7.66 -11.10 7.68
N ALA A 103 -6.41 -11.19 8.14
CA ALA A 103 -5.93 -12.33 8.92
C ALA A 103 -6.75 -12.60 10.20
N SER A 104 -7.35 -11.57 10.79
CA SER A 104 -8.23 -11.72 11.95
C SER A 104 -9.52 -12.51 11.66
N LEU A 105 -9.88 -12.65 10.38
CA LEU A 105 -11.06 -13.35 9.90
C LEU A 105 -10.73 -14.73 9.30
N CYS A 106 -9.48 -15.17 9.40
CA CYS A 106 -8.95 -16.36 8.74
C CYS A 106 -8.32 -17.34 9.75
N ASP A 107 -8.60 -18.63 9.58
CA ASP A 107 -8.03 -19.71 10.41
C ASP A 107 -6.85 -20.45 9.74
N GLY A 108 -6.40 -20.00 8.56
CA GLY A 108 -5.36 -20.68 7.78
C GLY A 108 -4.52 -19.74 6.90
N ASP A 109 -3.71 -20.33 6.02
CA ASP A 109 -2.70 -19.62 5.21
C ASP A 109 -3.26 -18.88 3.98
N THR A 110 -4.58 -18.90 3.80
CA THR A 110 -5.26 -18.21 2.69
C THR A 110 -6.56 -17.58 3.13
N PHE A 111 -6.97 -16.50 2.45
CA PHE A 111 -8.26 -15.84 2.65
C PHE A 111 -9.12 -15.83 1.39
N SER A 112 -10.44 -15.93 1.54
CA SER A 112 -11.42 -15.89 0.45
C SER A 112 -11.80 -14.47 0.05
N GLY A 113 -12.48 -14.33 -1.09
CA GLY A 113 -13.04 -13.04 -1.51
C GLY A 113 -14.13 -12.53 -0.56
N GLU A 114 -14.86 -13.42 0.10
CA GLU A 114 -15.86 -13.07 1.11
C GLU A 114 -15.20 -12.46 2.36
N GLN A 115 -14.16 -13.12 2.89
CA GLN A 115 -13.40 -12.61 4.04
C GLN A 115 -12.77 -11.24 3.74
N LEU A 116 -12.20 -11.08 2.55
CA LEU A 116 -11.64 -9.80 2.11
C LEU A 116 -12.71 -8.70 2.04
N ASN A 117 -13.88 -8.98 1.45
CA ASN A 117 -14.98 -8.00 1.41
C ASN A 117 -15.49 -7.62 2.79
N LEU A 118 -15.64 -8.60 3.70
CA LEU A 118 -16.07 -8.35 5.07
C LEU A 118 -15.07 -7.44 5.80
N MET A 119 -13.76 -7.70 5.64
CA MET A 119 -12.72 -6.83 6.20
C MET A 119 -12.81 -5.41 5.65
N LEU A 120 -12.97 -5.25 4.33
CA LEU A 120 -13.08 -3.92 3.71
C LEU A 120 -14.30 -3.16 4.20
N GLN A 121 -15.45 -3.82 4.36
CA GLN A 121 -16.66 -3.22 4.94
C GLN A 121 -16.44 -2.80 6.40
N GLN A 122 -15.76 -3.62 7.19
CA GLN A 122 -15.41 -3.27 8.58
C GLN A 122 -14.43 -2.09 8.64
N ARG A 123 -13.50 -1.98 7.69
CA ARG A 123 -12.61 -0.81 7.57
C ARG A 123 -13.42 0.44 7.23
N GLU A 124 -14.25 0.38 6.19
CA GLU A 124 -15.10 1.50 5.78
C GLU A 124 -16.01 1.97 6.91
N TRP A 125 -16.60 1.04 7.67
CA TRP A 125 -17.42 1.39 8.84
C TRP A 125 -16.61 2.09 9.94
N ARG A 126 -15.39 1.60 10.25
CA ARG A 126 -14.49 2.24 11.24
C ARG A 126 -14.06 3.64 10.81
N GLU A 127 -13.77 3.83 9.53
CA GLU A 127 -13.33 5.11 8.97
C GLU A 127 -14.51 6.09 8.81
N GLY A 128 -15.69 5.60 8.42
CA GLY A 128 -16.93 6.38 8.29
C GLY A 128 -17.50 6.87 9.62
N PHE A 129 -17.45 6.04 10.67
CA PHE A 129 -17.89 6.42 12.02
C PHE A 129 -17.15 7.65 12.57
N LEU A 130 -15.87 7.84 12.24
CA LEU A 130 -15.09 9.00 12.65
C LEU A 130 -15.59 10.29 12.00
N ALA A 131 -15.92 10.24 10.70
CA ALA A 131 -16.45 11.38 9.97
C ALA A 131 -17.85 11.77 10.45
N GLU A 132 -18.73 10.80 10.71
CA GLU A 132 -20.06 11.03 11.26
C GLU A 132 -20.00 11.66 12.66
N ARG A 133 -19.13 11.14 13.54
CA ARG A 133 -18.93 11.73 14.87
C ARG A 133 -18.40 13.18 14.79
N MET A 134 -17.48 13.45 13.88
CA MET A 134 -16.95 14.81 13.67
C MET A 134 -18.05 15.77 13.18
N GLN A 135 -18.94 15.30 12.30
CA GLN A 135 -20.10 16.08 11.86
C GLN A 135 -21.10 16.33 13.00
N ASP A 136 -21.37 15.32 13.83
CA ASP A 136 -22.23 15.46 15.00
C ASP A 136 -21.66 16.44 16.03
N GLU A 137 -20.35 16.40 16.27
CA GLU A 137 -19.66 17.37 17.14
C GLU A 137 -19.74 18.80 16.56
N LEU A 138 -19.51 18.99 15.27
CA LEU A 138 -19.69 20.30 14.60
C LEU A 138 -21.14 20.82 14.69
N LEU A 139 -22.12 19.94 14.46
CA LEU A 139 -23.54 20.28 14.58
C LEU A 139 -23.94 20.63 16.02
N ALA A 140 -23.41 19.91 17.01
CA ALA A 140 -23.64 20.20 18.42
C ALA A 140 -23.03 21.55 18.84
N VAL A 141 -21.80 21.83 18.40
CA VAL A 141 -21.12 23.12 18.62
C VAL A 141 -21.92 24.26 17.99
N ALA A 142 -22.33 24.14 16.72
CA ALA A 142 -23.13 25.15 16.03
C ALA A 142 -24.48 25.42 16.72
N ARG A 143 -25.16 24.37 17.23
CA ARG A 143 -26.39 24.52 18.02
C ARG A 143 -26.15 25.24 19.35
N SER A 144 -25.02 25.01 20.01
CA SER A 144 -24.67 25.69 21.26
C SER A 144 -24.50 27.20 21.06
N PHE A 145 -23.94 27.64 19.93
CA PHE A 145 -23.81 29.06 19.58
C PHE A 145 -25.16 29.71 19.27
N ARG A 146 -26.08 28.99 18.61
CA ARG A 146 -27.42 29.49 18.27
C ARG A 146 -28.35 29.62 19.49
N SER A 147 -28.07 28.90 20.58
CA SER A 147 -28.83 29.00 21.84
C SER A 147 -28.37 30.12 22.78
N LYS A 148 -27.25 30.78 22.47
CA LYS A 148 -26.62 31.84 23.29
C LYS A 148 -26.77 33.26 22.70
N SER A 149 -27.48 33.41 21.58
CA SER A 149 -27.92 34.70 21.00
C SER A 149 -29.42 34.84 21.14
#